data_AF-A0AAX2EGW8-F1
#
_entry.id   AF-A0AAX2EGW8-F1
#
_cell.length_a   1.000
_cell.length_b   1.000
_cell.length_c   1.000
_cell.angle_alpha   90.00
_cell.angle_beta   90.00
_cell.angle_gamma   90.00
#
_symmetry.space_group_name_H-M   'P 1'
#
loop_
_entity.id
_entity.type
_entity.pdbx_description
1 polymer ?
#
loop_
_entity_poly.entity_id
_entity_poly.type
_entity_poly.pdbx_seq_one_letter_code
_entity_poly.pdbx_strand_id
1 'polypeptide(L)' 'MRTLTILIVIIAIMHISNLINATLLDGEWYGLVNWLSTILFLISMVVYGREWNKNRKR' A
#
# COMPACT_ATOMS: atom_id res chain seq x y z
N MET A 1 17.34 -3.49 0.31
CA MET A 1 16.89 -2.51 1.32
C MET A 1 15.96 -1.44 0.74
N ARG A 2 16.32 -0.77 -0.37
CA ARG A 2 15.46 0.24 -1.04
C ARG A 2 14.00 -0.20 -1.27
N THR A 3 13.77 -1.45 -1.68
CA THR A 3 12.43 -1.95 -2.02
C THR A 3 11.57 -2.22 -0.78
N LEU A 4 12.18 -2.66 0.32
CA LEU A 4 11.49 -2.81 1.61
C LEU A 4 11.04 -1.44 2.13
N THR A 5 11.87 -0.40 1.97
CA THR A 5 11.51 0.97 2.31
C THR A 5 10.32 1.47 1.47
N ILE A 6 10.31 1.20 0.15
CA ILE A 6 9.19 1.55 -0.73
C ILE A 6 7.90 0.85 -0.30
N LEU A 7 7.97 -0.44 0.06
CA LEU A 7 6.80 -1.18 0.54
C LEU A 7 6.25 -0.60 1.85
N ILE A 8 7.14 -0.30 2.80
CA ILE A 8 6.76 0.29 4.09
C ILE A 8 6.10 1.66 3.90
N VAL A 9 6.62 2.48 2.99
CA VAL A 9 6.01 3.79 2.68
C VAL A 9 4.62 3.63 2.09
N ILE A 10 4.41 2.69 1.16
CA ILE A 10 3.09 2.47 0.55
C ILE A 10 2.09 1.93 1.58
N ILE A 11 2.54 1.01 2.46
CA ILE A 11 1.73 0.48 3.55
C ILE A 11 1.34 1.57 4.56
N ALA A 12 2.29 2.45 4.92
CA ALA A 12 2.02 3.56 5.81
C ALA A 12 0.98 4.53 5.22
N ILE A 13 1.08 4.85 3.93
CA ILE A 13 0.11 5.71 3.24
C ILE A 13 -1.28 5.08 3.24
N MET A 14 -1.40 3.78 2.93
CA MET A 14 -2.69 3.07 3.01
C MET A 14 -3.34 3.17 4.40
N HIS A 15 -2.57 2.86 5.44
CA HIS A 15 -3.11 2.88 6.80
C HIS A 15 -3.48 4.29 7.27
N ILE A 16 -2.69 5.31 6.92
CA ILE A 16 -3.00 6.71 7.26
C ILE A 16 -4.27 7.17 6.55
N SER A 17 -4.43 6.88 5.26
CA SER A 17 -5.65 7.22 4.52
C SER A 17 -6.88 6.54 5.10
N ASN A 18 -6.77 5.27 5.49
CA ASN A 18 -7.88 4.56 6.10
C ASN A 18 -8.22 5.10 7.50
N LEU A 19 -7.20 5.48 8.28
CA LEU A 19 -7.39 6.09 9.59
C LEU A 19 -8.09 7.44 9.47
N ILE A 20 -7.63 8.33 8.58
CA ILE A 20 -8.25 9.64 8.32
C ILE A 20 -9.71 9.47 7.92
N ASN A 21 -10.00 8.51 7.04
CA ASN A 21 -11.37 8.26 6.61
C ASN A 21 -12.27 7.76 7.74
N ALA A 22 -11.73 6.91 8.61
CA ALA A 22 -12.49 6.38 9.75
C ALA A 22 -12.68 7.40 10.88
N THR A 23 -11.73 8.33 11.09
CA THR A 23 -11.74 9.25 12.23
C THR A 23 -12.22 10.67 11.91
N LEU A 24 -12.01 11.16 10.69
CA LEU A 24 -12.34 12.54 10.30
C LEU A 24 -13.50 12.65 9.31
N LEU A 25 -13.85 11.56 8.61
CA LEU A 25 -14.90 11.52 7.59
C LEU A 25 -16.07 10.60 7.96
N ASP A 26 -16.12 10.11 9.21
CA ASP A 26 -17.12 9.15 9.73
C ASP A 26 -17.38 7.94 8.81
N GLY A 27 -16.39 7.57 7.99
CA GLY A 27 -16.52 6.47 7.03
C GLY A 27 -17.39 6.77 5.80
N GLU A 28 -17.80 8.02 5.52
CA GLU A 28 -18.59 8.34 4.31
C GLU A 28 -17.89 7.91 3.01
N TRP A 29 -16.55 7.96 2.98
CA TRP A 29 -15.75 7.62 1.81
C TRP A 29 -15.11 6.22 1.90
N TYR A 30 -15.63 5.34 2.78
CA TYR A 30 -15.06 4.02 3.04
C TYR A 30 -14.85 3.19 1.77
N GLY A 31 -15.82 3.19 0.86
CA GLY A 31 -15.71 2.47 -0.41
C GLY A 31 -14.52 2.95 -1.26
N LEU A 32 -14.34 4.27 -1.37
CA LEU A 32 -13.32 4.88 -2.24
C LEU A 32 -11.92 4.74 -1.63
N VAL A 33 -11.78 4.93 -0.32
CA VAL A 33 -10.51 4.79 0.41
C VAL A 33 -10.04 3.33 0.45
N ASN A 34 -10.97 2.38 0.61
CA ASN A 34 -10.66 0.97 0.54
C ASN A 34 -10.24 0.54 -0.88
N TRP A 35 -10.87 1.11 -1.91
CA TRP A 35 -10.51 0.86 -3.32
C TRP A 35 -9.11 1.39 -3.65
N LEU A 36 -8.80 2.63 -3.25
CA LEU A 36 -7.46 3.23 -3.36
C LEU A 36 -6.41 2.39 -2.63
N SER A 37 -6.72 1.94 -1.42
CA SER A 37 -5.81 1.09 -0.64
C SER A 37 -5.55 -0.24 -1.34
N THR A 38 -6.58 -0.87 -1.89
CA THR A 38 -6.44 -2.13 -2.64
C THR A 38 -5.52 -1.98 -3.86
N ILE A 39 -5.64 -0.88 -4.60
CA ILE A 39 -4.78 -0.60 -5.77
C ILE A 39 -3.33 -0.38 -5.33
N LEU A 40 -3.10 0.42 -4.29
CA LEU A 40 -1.77 0.67 -3.72
C LEU A 40 -1.12 -0.63 -3.21
N PHE A 41 -1.90 -1.51 -2.59
CA PHE A 41 -1.46 -2.83 -2.15
C PHE A 41 -1.03 -3.72 -3.32
N LEU A 42 -1.84 -3.79 -4.39
CA LEU A 42 -1.51 -4.57 -5.59
C LEU A 42 -0.23 -4.07 -6.26
N ILE A 43 -0.06 -2.75 -6.39
CA ILE A 43 1.16 -2.15 -6.95
C ILE A 43 2.38 -2.52 -6.10
N SER A 44 2.27 -2.42 -4.76
CA SER A 44 3.32 -2.87 -3.85
C SER A 44 3.66 -4.35 -4.05
N MET A 45 2.66 -5.21 -4.15
CA MET A 45 2.85 -6.65 -4.30
C MET A 45 3.60 -6.99 -5.60
N VAL A 46 3.26 -6.30 -6.70
CA VAL A 46 3.95 -6.46 -7.99
C VAL A 46 5.40 -5.97 -7.93
N VAL A 47 5.65 -4.82 -7.30
CA VAL A 47 7.00 -4.26 -7.12
C VAL A 47 7.86 -5.20 -6.26
N TYR A 48 7.31 -5.71 -5.15
CA TYR A 48 7.99 -6.67 -4.30
C TYR A 48 8.28 -7.98 -5.04
N GLY A 49 7.30 -8.55 -5.75
CA GLY A 49 7.46 -9.78 -6.51
C GLY A 49 8.54 -9.67 -7.59
N ARG A 50 8.62 -8.54 -8.30
CA ARG A 50 9.69 -8.26 -9.27
C ARG A 50 11.07 -8.23 -8.60
N GLU A 51 11.21 -7.54 -7.48
CA GLU A 51 12.49 -7.44 -6.78
C GLU A 51 12.91 -8.78 -6.17
N TRP A 52 11.98 -9.54 -5.60
CA TRP A 52 12.23 -10.88 -5.07
C TRP A 52 12.77 -11.81 -6.17
N ASN A 53 12.13 -11.79 -7.34
CA ASN A 53 12.55 -12.63 -8.46
C ASN A 53 13.93 -12.21 -9.02
N LYS A 54 14.27 -10.92 -8.94
CA LYS A 54 15.58 -10.39 -9.32
C LYS A 54 16.69 -10.80 -8.34
N ASN A 55 16.41 -10.79 -7.04
CA ASN A 55 17.36 -11.26 -6.02
C ASN A 55 17.55 -12.79 -6.05
N ARG A 56 16.54 -13.56 -6.47
CA ARG A 56 16.62 -15.02 -6.59
C ARG A 56 17.42 -15.51 -7.80
N LYS A 57 17.60 -14.67 -8.82
CA LYS A 57 18.40 -14.95 -10.03
C LYS A 57 19.85 -14.46 -9.93
N ARG A 58 20.22 -13.82 -8.82
CA ARG A 58 21.59 -13.47 -8.47
C ARG A 58 22.17 -14.54 -7.56
#